data_AF-A0A4S4FVY6-F1
#
_entry.id   AF-A0A4S4FVY6-F1
#
_cell.length_a   1.000
_cell.length_b   1.000
_cell.length_c   1.000
_cell.angle_alpha   90.00
_cell.angle_beta   90.00
_cell.angle_gamma   90.00
#
_symmetry.space_group_name_H-M   'P 1'
#
loop_
_entity.id
_entity.type
_entity.pdbx_description
1 polymer ?
#
loop_
_entity_poly.entity_id
_entity_poly.type
_entity_poly.pdbx_seq_one_letter_code
_entity_poly.pdbx_strand_id
1 'polypeptide(L)'
;MSPLLAPAVFGLFFFVLSWMYPRRIVSLPDSGPRVSFLVRVGIAGSLVVAFIGCAVNATTPADMTGFEGWWRRPAALFTAALVVAVSAIILRFELRPTAAPAVIAPRRPWNTFTSRPLVWVSGIIASLLALTAVWQTVIATTAPEDGQFLGNVPAYSPLPIYMMFNGQFGYIAGVGWPNNLATLAALGFAVLVLVMTLRADANRPLPDRGFSTAARSAREMTARLFALLILGGLIVTLGAVWMHAGEIGQMKIAINDDYVSKDHLVTFGGSYDMIAFPLNYGGRLVQGLGVALLLRIAVDTGRAAARRRQQPTTPPTATDDLFAGLER
;
A
#
# COMPACT_ATOMS: atom_id res chain seq x y z
N MET A 1 -6.15 23.29 -1.87
CA MET A 1 -6.60 22.02 -2.49
C MET A 1 -7.27 21.19 -1.41
N SER A 2 -8.50 20.72 -1.63
CA SER A 2 -9.22 19.92 -0.63
C SER A 2 -8.44 18.64 -0.32
N PRO A 3 -8.17 18.31 0.95
CA PRO A 3 -7.51 17.05 1.33
C PRO A 3 -8.29 15.83 0.81
N LEU A 4 -9.60 15.95 0.63
CA LEU A 4 -10.49 14.91 0.12
C LEU A 4 -10.12 14.42 -1.30
N LEU A 5 -9.51 15.28 -2.12
CA LEU A 5 -9.21 14.98 -3.53
C LEU A 5 -7.71 14.77 -3.81
N ALA A 6 -6.84 15.03 -2.84
CA ALA A 6 -5.40 15.00 -3.05
C ALA A 6 -4.89 13.63 -3.58
N PRO A 7 -5.29 12.46 -3.03
CA PRO A 7 -4.85 11.17 -3.55
C PRO A 7 -5.27 10.94 -5.01
N ALA A 8 -6.48 11.34 -5.36
CA ALA A 8 -7.04 11.13 -6.70
C ALA A 8 -6.37 12.06 -7.73
N VAL A 9 -6.20 13.34 -7.42
CA VAL A 9 -5.62 14.31 -8.35
C VAL A 9 -4.13 14.09 -8.55
N PHE A 10 -3.35 13.97 -7.47
CA PHE A 10 -1.93 13.65 -7.58
C PHE A 10 -1.72 12.26 -8.17
N GLY A 11 -2.57 11.30 -7.81
CA GLY A 11 -2.55 9.95 -8.38
C GLY A 11 -2.76 9.95 -9.89
N LEU A 12 -3.76 10.70 -10.38
CA LEU A 12 -4.00 10.83 -11.82
C LEU A 12 -2.85 11.57 -12.51
N PHE A 13 -2.36 12.65 -11.91
CA PHE A 13 -1.22 13.41 -12.45
C PHE A 13 0.03 12.55 -12.59
N PHE A 14 0.46 11.86 -11.52
CA PHE A 14 1.62 10.97 -11.57
C PHE A 14 1.39 9.74 -12.45
N PHE A 15 0.15 9.24 -12.52
CA PHE A 15 -0.20 8.18 -13.46
C PHE A 15 -0.01 8.65 -14.90
N VAL A 16 -0.51 9.84 -15.27
CA VAL A 16 -0.29 10.44 -16.60
C VAL A 16 1.20 10.66 -16.86
N LEU A 17 1.94 11.21 -15.90
CA LEU A 17 3.38 11.45 -16.00
C LEU A 17 4.17 10.14 -16.22
N SER A 18 3.74 9.03 -15.60
CA SER A 18 4.36 7.71 -15.79
C SER A 18 4.32 7.20 -17.23
N TRP A 19 3.49 7.81 -18.10
CA TRP A 19 3.44 7.50 -19.52
C TRP A 19 4.49 8.20 -20.37
N MET A 20 5.17 9.23 -19.85
CA MET A 20 6.29 9.87 -20.56
C MET A 20 7.46 8.91 -20.78
N TYR A 21 7.69 7.98 -19.85
CA TYR A 21 8.71 6.94 -19.96
C TYR A 21 8.10 5.56 -19.71
N PRO A 22 7.43 4.97 -20.73
CA PRO A 22 6.61 3.78 -20.54
C PRO A 22 7.49 2.55 -20.27
N ARG A 23 7.71 2.24 -18.98
CA ARG A 23 8.28 0.98 -18.52
C ARG A 23 7.16 0.04 -18.10
N ARG A 24 7.32 -1.27 -18.38
CA ARG A 24 6.38 -2.31 -17.92
C ARG A 24 6.75 -2.72 -16.50
N ILE A 25 5.85 -2.49 -15.56
CA ILE A 25 6.08 -2.83 -14.15
C ILE A 25 5.64 -4.28 -13.85
N VAL A 26 4.68 -4.80 -14.61
CA VAL A 26 4.14 -6.16 -14.48
C VAL A 26 4.41 -6.99 -15.74
N SER A 27 4.80 -8.23 -15.55
CA SER A 27 4.84 -9.29 -16.58
C SER A 27 3.91 -10.42 -16.14
N LEU A 28 3.23 -11.05 -17.11
CA LEU A 28 2.35 -12.21 -16.88
C LEU A 28 3.02 -13.50 -17.36
N PRO A 29 2.77 -14.67 -16.72
CA PRO A 29 3.35 -15.93 -17.16
C PRO A 29 2.85 -16.30 -18.56
N ASP A 30 3.68 -17.00 -19.33
CA ASP A 30 3.42 -17.32 -20.75
C ASP A 30 2.22 -18.28 -20.93
N SER A 31 2.04 -19.23 -20.01
CA SER A 31 0.97 -20.22 -20.07
C SER A 31 0.49 -20.69 -18.68
N GLY A 32 -0.70 -21.32 -18.64
CA GLY A 32 -1.26 -21.97 -17.46
C GLY A 32 -2.54 -21.35 -16.87
N PRO A 33 -3.27 -22.11 -16.03
CA PRO A 33 -4.53 -21.69 -15.42
C PRO A 33 -4.38 -20.47 -14.49
N ARG A 34 -3.20 -20.36 -13.85
CA ARG A 34 -2.81 -19.30 -12.92
C ARG A 34 -2.84 -17.89 -13.52
N VAL A 35 -2.65 -17.76 -14.84
CA VAL A 35 -2.54 -16.45 -15.51
C VAL A 35 -3.86 -15.69 -15.45
N SER A 36 -4.98 -16.36 -15.71
CA SER A 36 -6.31 -15.72 -15.68
C SER A 36 -6.62 -15.16 -14.29
N PHE A 37 -6.25 -15.91 -13.24
CA PHE A 37 -6.39 -15.46 -11.86
C PHE A 37 -5.49 -14.26 -11.54
N LEU A 38 -4.20 -14.32 -11.88
CA LEU A 38 -3.26 -13.21 -11.65
C LEU A 38 -3.67 -11.93 -12.40
N VAL A 39 -4.27 -12.05 -13.58
CA VAL A 39 -4.84 -10.89 -14.31
C VAL A 39 -5.96 -10.25 -13.51
N ARG A 40 -6.90 -11.05 -12.99
CA ARG A 40 -8.01 -10.53 -12.17
C ARG A 40 -7.49 -9.87 -10.90
N VAL A 41 -6.54 -10.51 -10.21
CA VAL A 41 -5.94 -9.95 -8.99
C VAL A 41 -5.17 -8.67 -9.30
N GLY A 42 -4.38 -8.63 -10.36
CA GLY A 42 -3.60 -7.44 -10.70
C GLY A 42 -4.46 -6.25 -11.11
N ILE A 43 -5.60 -6.48 -11.78
CA ILE A 43 -6.54 -5.41 -12.14
C ILE A 43 -7.44 -5.07 -10.95
N ALA A 44 -8.30 -5.99 -10.54
CA ALA A 44 -9.31 -5.73 -9.52
C ALA A 44 -8.68 -5.45 -8.16
N GLY A 45 -7.65 -6.19 -7.77
CA GLY A 45 -6.93 -5.96 -6.51
C GLY A 45 -6.33 -4.56 -6.44
N SER A 46 -5.64 -4.12 -7.50
CA SER A 46 -5.07 -2.77 -7.51
C SER A 46 -6.12 -1.67 -7.50
N LEU A 47 -7.21 -1.84 -8.27
CA LEU A 47 -8.31 -0.87 -8.32
C LEU A 47 -9.04 -0.78 -6.99
N VAL A 48 -9.29 -1.90 -6.30
CA VAL A 48 -9.93 -1.92 -4.98
C VAL A 48 -9.04 -1.21 -3.95
N VAL A 49 -7.74 -1.48 -3.92
CA VAL A 49 -6.81 -0.80 -2.99
C VAL A 49 -6.78 0.71 -3.26
N ALA A 50 -6.70 1.12 -4.53
CA ALA A 50 -6.72 2.53 -4.92
C ALA A 50 -8.05 3.20 -4.55
N PHE A 51 -9.17 2.54 -4.82
CA PHE A 51 -10.51 3.03 -4.49
C PHE A 51 -10.67 3.23 -2.99
N ILE A 52 -10.32 2.24 -2.16
CA ILE A 52 -10.38 2.38 -0.70
C ILE A 52 -9.47 3.52 -0.22
N GLY A 53 -8.25 3.62 -0.76
CA GLY A 53 -7.33 4.71 -0.44
C GLY A 53 -7.91 6.11 -0.75
N CYS A 54 -8.69 6.26 -1.81
CA CYS A 54 -9.35 7.52 -2.15
C CYS A 54 -10.65 7.74 -1.35
N ALA A 55 -11.52 6.72 -1.28
CA ALA A 55 -12.86 6.81 -0.69
C ALA A 55 -12.80 7.16 0.79
N VAL A 56 -11.87 6.55 1.53
CA VAL A 56 -11.66 6.80 2.97
C VAL A 56 -11.22 8.24 3.25
N ASN A 57 -10.56 8.90 2.30
CA ASN A 57 -10.22 10.32 2.41
C ASN A 57 -11.41 11.23 2.03
N ALA A 58 -12.37 10.76 1.22
CA ALA A 58 -13.43 11.60 0.65
C ALA A 58 -14.73 11.68 1.47
N THR A 59 -15.07 10.64 2.25
CA THR A 59 -16.41 10.47 2.84
C THR A 59 -16.50 10.87 4.32
N THR A 60 -15.62 11.76 4.77
CA THR A 60 -15.26 11.79 6.19
C THR A 60 -15.71 13.07 6.89
N PRO A 61 -16.54 12.99 7.96
CA PRO A 61 -16.85 14.13 8.81
C PRO A 61 -15.63 14.57 9.63
N ALA A 62 -15.68 15.80 10.15
CA ALA A 62 -14.64 16.32 11.05
C ALA A 62 -14.45 15.39 12.28
N ASP A 63 -13.21 15.17 12.70
CA ASP A 63 -12.89 14.38 13.89
C ASP A 63 -13.46 15.06 15.13
N MET A 64 -14.32 14.36 15.87
CA MET A 64 -14.98 14.84 17.08
C MET A 64 -14.39 14.23 18.36
N THR A 65 -13.42 13.32 18.30
CA THR A 65 -12.87 12.69 19.52
C THR A 65 -11.35 12.80 19.62
N GLY A 66 -10.69 13.35 18.60
CA GLY A 66 -9.24 13.40 18.50
C GLY A 66 -8.61 12.05 18.18
N PHE A 67 -9.42 11.01 17.93
CA PHE A 67 -8.97 9.73 17.42
C PHE A 67 -9.96 9.08 16.45
N GLU A 68 -11.03 9.78 16.07
CA GLU A 68 -11.97 9.24 15.09
C GLU A 68 -11.28 9.01 13.75
N GLY A 69 -11.59 7.87 13.13
CA GLY A 69 -10.97 7.50 11.87
C GLY A 69 -9.53 7.00 12.01
N TRP A 70 -9.11 6.56 13.19
CA TRP A 70 -7.82 5.89 13.36
C TRP A 70 -7.57 4.73 12.39
N TRP A 71 -8.62 4.01 12.02
CA TRP A 71 -8.59 2.88 11.09
C TRP A 71 -8.45 3.32 9.62
N ARG A 72 -8.73 4.60 9.32
CA ARG A 72 -8.77 5.14 7.96
C ARG A 72 -7.37 5.20 7.34
N ARG A 73 -6.39 5.65 8.13
CA ARG A 73 -4.99 5.80 7.73
C ARG A 73 -4.40 4.49 7.16
N PRO A 74 -4.53 3.32 7.84
CA PRO A 74 -4.04 2.05 7.30
C PRO A 74 -4.97 1.33 6.32
N ALA A 75 -6.14 1.87 5.99
CA ALA A 75 -7.15 1.13 5.22
C ALA A 75 -6.63 0.60 3.88
N ALA A 76 -5.80 1.38 3.17
CA ALA A 76 -5.20 0.95 1.91
C ALA A 76 -4.22 -0.23 2.09
N LEU A 77 -3.32 -0.16 3.08
CA LEU A 77 -2.38 -1.25 3.37
C LEU A 77 -3.10 -2.51 3.84
N PHE A 78 -4.09 -2.36 4.73
CA PHE A 78 -4.90 -3.48 5.20
C PHE A 78 -5.66 -4.15 4.03
N THR A 79 -6.26 -3.36 3.15
CA THR A 79 -6.92 -3.85 1.94
C THR A 79 -5.95 -4.59 1.01
N ALA A 80 -4.75 -4.04 0.79
CA ALA A 80 -3.72 -4.70 -0.03
C ALA A 80 -3.31 -6.04 0.58
N ALA A 81 -3.12 -6.10 1.89
CA ALA A 81 -2.81 -7.33 2.62
C ALA A 81 -3.95 -8.36 2.49
N LEU A 82 -5.21 -7.94 2.63
CA LEU A 82 -6.37 -8.83 2.43
C LEU A 82 -6.44 -9.38 1.01
N VAL A 83 -6.27 -8.52 0.00
CA VAL A 83 -6.25 -8.94 -1.41
C VAL A 83 -5.17 -10.00 -1.63
N VAL A 84 -3.96 -9.79 -1.11
CA VAL A 84 -2.85 -10.75 -1.23
C VAL A 84 -3.13 -12.04 -0.45
N ALA A 85 -3.66 -11.95 0.76
CA ALA A 85 -4.00 -13.11 1.59
C ALA A 85 -5.05 -13.99 0.93
N VAL A 86 -6.17 -13.40 0.50
CA VAL A 86 -7.26 -14.11 -0.21
C VAL A 86 -6.73 -14.70 -1.52
N SER A 87 -5.95 -13.94 -2.27
CA SER A 87 -5.36 -14.42 -3.52
C SER A 87 -4.45 -15.62 -3.32
N ALA A 88 -3.62 -15.60 -2.28
CA ALA A 88 -2.74 -16.70 -1.94
C ALA A 88 -3.51 -17.93 -1.44
N ILE A 89 -4.60 -17.75 -0.69
CA ILE A 89 -5.49 -18.84 -0.27
C ILE A 89 -6.11 -19.50 -1.50
N ILE A 90 -6.66 -18.73 -2.43
CA ILE A 90 -7.25 -19.27 -3.67
C ILE A 90 -6.20 -20.01 -4.49
N LEU A 91 -5.00 -19.44 -4.66
CA LEU A 91 -3.90 -20.08 -5.37
C LEU A 91 -3.43 -21.39 -4.73
N ARG A 92 -3.59 -21.56 -3.40
CA ARG A 92 -3.28 -22.83 -2.72
C ARG A 92 -4.23 -23.96 -3.11
N PHE A 93 -5.42 -23.64 -3.60
CA PHE A 93 -6.42 -24.62 -4.05
C PHE A 93 -6.28 -25.01 -5.53
N GLU A 94 -5.50 -24.29 -6.34
CA GLU A 94 -5.17 -24.75 -7.69
C GLU A 94 -4.48 -26.12 -7.62
N LEU A 95 -4.88 -27.07 -8.49
CA LEU A 95 -4.53 -28.51 -8.41
C LEU A 95 -3.10 -28.76 -7.91
N ARG A 96 -2.99 -29.49 -6.79
CA ARG A 96 -1.75 -30.17 -6.43
C ARG A 96 -1.58 -31.33 -7.41
N PRO A 97 -0.39 -31.54 -7.99
CA PRO A 97 -0.13 -32.75 -8.75
C PRO A 97 -0.48 -33.97 -7.90
N THR A 98 -1.13 -34.96 -8.51
CA THR A 98 -1.35 -36.28 -7.93
C THR A 98 0.00 -36.81 -7.41
N ALA A 99 -0.02 -37.45 -6.24
CA ALA A 99 1.16 -37.82 -5.47
C ALA A 99 2.13 -38.75 -6.22
N ALA A 100 2.94 -38.22 -7.14
CA ALA A 100 4.24 -38.79 -7.47
C ALA A 100 5.11 -38.71 -6.20
N PRO A 101 6.04 -39.65 -5.97
CA PRO A 101 6.82 -39.70 -4.73
C PRO A 101 7.43 -38.33 -4.46
N ALA A 102 6.89 -37.65 -3.45
CA ALA A 102 7.22 -36.29 -3.11
C ALA A 102 8.68 -36.28 -2.64
N VAL A 103 9.60 -36.08 -3.58
CA VAL A 103 10.99 -35.82 -3.25
C VAL A 103 10.96 -34.57 -2.35
N ILE A 104 11.49 -34.70 -1.13
CA ILE A 104 11.58 -33.61 -0.16
C ILE A 104 12.45 -32.54 -0.81
N ALA A 105 11.82 -31.55 -1.45
CA ALA A 105 12.53 -30.43 -2.03
C ALA A 105 13.13 -29.60 -0.89
N PRO A 106 14.39 -29.14 -1.00
CA PRO A 106 15.02 -28.32 0.04
C PRO A 106 14.16 -27.06 0.29
N ARG A 107 13.94 -26.75 1.57
CA ARG A 107 13.16 -25.58 2.00
C ARG A 107 13.84 -24.32 1.48
N ARG A 108 13.11 -23.51 0.72
CA ARG A 108 13.60 -22.26 0.15
C ARG A 108 13.21 -21.07 1.02
N PRO A 109 14.06 -20.04 1.11
CA PRO A 109 13.70 -18.81 1.79
C PRO A 109 12.53 -18.11 1.07
N TRP A 110 11.76 -17.32 1.81
CA TRP A 110 10.53 -16.69 1.29
C TRP A 110 10.81 -15.70 0.14
N ASN A 111 11.98 -15.09 0.13
CA ASN A 111 12.36 -14.07 -0.84
C ASN A 111 13.04 -14.62 -2.11
N THR A 112 13.17 -15.95 -2.28
CA THR A 112 13.90 -16.56 -3.41
C THR A 112 13.45 -16.04 -4.78
N PHE A 113 12.16 -15.80 -4.96
CA PHE A 113 11.57 -15.39 -6.23
C PHE A 113 11.17 -13.91 -6.26
N THR A 114 11.53 -13.15 -5.22
CA THR A 114 11.18 -11.73 -5.13
C THR A 114 12.34 -10.86 -5.59
N SER A 115 12.04 -9.79 -6.30
CA SER A 115 13.02 -8.78 -6.70
C SER A 115 13.65 -8.11 -5.46
N ARG A 116 14.99 -8.16 -5.33
CA ARG A 116 15.71 -7.51 -4.21
C ARG A 116 15.42 -6.00 -4.12
N PRO A 117 15.47 -5.22 -5.22
CA PRO A 117 15.08 -3.80 -5.18
C PRO A 117 13.68 -3.58 -4.60
N LEU A 118 12.72 -4.44 -4.97
CA LEU A 118 11.34 -4.31 -4.51
C LEU A 118 11.24 -4.54 -3.00
N VAL A 119 11.92 -5.57 -2.47
CA VAL A 119 11.98 -5.84 -1.03
C VAL A 119 12.63 -4.68 -0.27
N TRP A 120 13.75 -4.14 -0.79
CA TRP A 120 14.43 -2.99 -0.17
C TRP A 120 13.55 -1.75 -0.13
N VAL A 121 12.93 -1.38 -1.24
CA VAL A 121 12.04 -0.22 -1.31
C VAL A 121 10.85 -0.39 -0.37
N SER A 122 10.21 -1.56 -0.38
CA SER A 122 9.13 -1.88 0.57
C SER A 122 9.60 -1.80 2.02
N GLY A 123 10.80 -2.32 2.32
CA GLY A 123 11.40 -2.27 3.66
C GLY A 123 11.65 -0.84 4.13
N ILE A 124 12.20 0.02 3.27
CA ILE A 124 12.44 1.44 3.60
C ILE A 124 11.13 2.15 3.90
N ILE A 125 10.11 1.98 3.04
CA ILE A 125 8.80 2.61 3.23
C ILE A 125 8.10 2.09 4.49
N ALA A 126 8.18 0.79 4.76
CA ALA A 126 7.66 0.17 5.98
C ALA A 126 8.36 0.73 7.23
N SER A 127 9.69 0.90 7.20
CA SER A 127 10.47 1.48 8.29
C SER A 127 10.12 2.95 8.52
N LEU A 128 9.96 3.74 7.46
CA LEU A 128 9.52 5.13 7.57
C LEU A 128 8.11 5.22 8.18
N LEU A 129 7.19 4.37 7.72
CA LEU A 129 5.83 4.29 8.28
C LEU A 129 5.84 3.93 9.77
N ALA A 130 6.62 2.92 10.15
CA ALA A 130 6.78 2.50 11.53
C ALA A 130 7.39 3.62 12.38
N LEU A 131 8.47 4.25 11.90
CA LEU A 131 9.15 5.33 12.61
C LEU A 131 8.22 6.51 12.85
N THR A 132 7.45 6.95 11.85
CA THR A 132 6.49 8.04 12.02
C THR A 132 5.37 7.66 12.98
N ALA A 133 4.80 6.45 12.86
CA ALA A 133 3.73 5.99 13.74
C ALA A 133 4.19 5.85 15.20
N VAL A 134 5.41 5.34 15.43
CA VAL A 134 6.02 5.23 16.77
C VAL A 134 6.33 6.61 17.33
N TRP A 135 6.92 7.51 16.54
CA TRP A 135 7.17 8.88 16.97
C TRP A 135 5.87 9.57 17.42
N GLN A 136 4.82 9.52 16.59
CA GLN A 136 3.50 10.08 16.91
C GLN A 136 2.84 9.40 18.11
N THR A 137 3.21 8.14 18.42
CA THR A 137 2.76 7.46 19.63
C THR A 137 3.49 7.96 20.87
N VAL A 138 4.80 8.18 20.79
CA VAL A 138 5.68 8.53 21.92
C VAL A 138 5.50 9.97 22.37
N ILE A 139 5.21 10.90 21.46
CA ILE A 139 4.99 12.32 21.82
C ILE A 139 3.65 12.58 22.54
N ALA A 140 2.81 11.55 22.65
CA ALA A 140 1.49 11.69 23.24
C ALA A 140 1.55 11.67 24.77
N THR A 141 0.70 12.48 25.37
CA THR A 141 0.48 12.60 26.81
C THR A 141 -1.02 12.48 27.10
N THR A 142 -1.33 12.12 28.33
CA THR A 142 -2.66 12.37 28.90
C THR A 142 -2.72 13.83 29.32
N ALA A 143 -3.81 14.50 28.99
CA ALA A 143 -4.07 15.87 29.43
C ALA A 143 -4.89 15.85 30.75
N PRO A 144 -4.68 16.83 31.65
CA PRO A 144 -5.55 17.00 32.80
C PRO A 144 -6.96 17.45 32.35
N GLU A 145 -7.99 17.13 33.14
CA GLU A 145 -9.40 17.43 32.81
C GLU A 145 -9.67 18.94 32.68
N ASP A 146 -8.99 19.75 33.49
CA ASP A 146 -9.02 21.21 33.49
C ASP A 146 -8.00 21.84 32.54
N GLY A 147 -7.34 21.02 31.70
CA GLY A 147 -6.37 21.48 30.72
C GLY A 147 -7.00 22.36 29.62
N GLN A 148 -6.22 23.30 29.09
CA GLN A 148 -6.64 24.11 27.96
C GLN A 148 -6.55 23.27 26.67
N PHE A 149 -7.69 22.85 26.12
CA PHE A 149 -7.76 22.12 24.86
C PHE A 149 -7.86 23.07 23.67
N LEU A 150 -7.03 22.82 22.65
CA LEU A 150 -6.87 23.69 21.50
C LEU A 150 -7.37 22.97 20.24
N GLY A 151 -8.30 23.60 19.52
CA GLY A 151 -8.94 23.02 18.34
C GLY A 151 -10.27 22.31 18.63
N ASN A 152 -10.74 21.49 17.70
CA ASN A 152 -12.04 20.80 17.81
C ASN A 152 -11.90 19.53 18.67
N VAL A 153 -11.91 19.70 19.99
CA VAL A 153 -11.92 18.60 20.97
C VAL A 153 -13.22 18.71 21.79
N PRO A 154 -14.35 18.22 21.28
CA PRO A 154 -15.65 18.44 21.92
C PRO A 154 -15.87 17.56 23.17
N ALA A 155 -15.04 16.53 23.39
CA ALA A 155 -15.09 15.68 24.59
C ALA A 155 -13.68 15.37 25.12
N TYR A 156 -13.51 15.48 26.44
CA TYR A 156 -12.30 15.05 27.14
C TYR A 156 -12.12 13.53 27.03
N SER A 157 -10.87 13.09 26.93
CA SER A 157 -10.48 11.68 26.96
C SER A 157 -9.31 11.46 27.94
N PRO A 158 -9.35 10.42 28.79
CA PRO A 158 -8.20 10.09 29.65
C PRO A 158 -7.09 9.37 28.88
N LEU A 159 -7.33 9.01 27.61
CA LEU A 159 -6.35 8.31 26.78
C LEU A 159 -5.19 9.25 26.41
N PRO A 160 -3.98 8.69 26.18
CA PRO A 160 -2.85 9.48 25.71
C PRO A 160 -3.03 9.80 24.22
N ILE A 161 -3.88 10.79 23.92
CA ILE A 161 -4.20 11.26 22.57
C ILE A 161 -3.78 12.70 22.31
N TYR A 162 -3.21 13.36 23.32
CA TYR A 162 -2.86 14.77 23.28
C TYR A 162 -1.37 14.98 23.14
N MET A 163 -0.96 16.09 22.55
CA MET A 163 0.40 16.61 22.64
C MET A 163 0.38 18.01 23.26
N MET A 164 1.43 18.37 23.98
CA MET A 164 1.58 19.72 24.52
C MET A 164 1.85 20.72 23.40
N PHE A 165 1.09 21.81 23.37
CA PHE A 165 1.30 22.93 22.47
C PHE A 165 2.30 23.93 23.07
N ASN A 166 3.41 24.15 22.36
CA ASN A 166 4.42 25.18 22.61
C ASN A 166 4.90 25.35 24.08
N GLY A 167 5.10 24.26 24.83
CA GLY A 167 5.62 24.35 26.20
C GLY A 167 4.58 24.63 27.29
N GLN A 168 3.39 24.01 27.16
CA GLN A 168 2.26 24.02 28.10
C GLN A 168 1.18 25.10 27.90
N PHE A 169 1.15 25.79 26.74
CA PHE A 169 0.03 26.68 26.41
C PHE A 169 -1.29 25.94 26.13
N GLY A 170 -1.27 24.61 26.11
CA GLY A 170 -2.47 23.77 26.05
C GLY A 170 -2.18 22.43 25.37
N TYR A 171 -3.25 21.77 24.95
CA TYR A 171 -3.23 20.40 24.46
C TYR A 171 -3.94 20.28 23.11
N ILE A 172 -3.29 19.59 22.16
CA ILE A 172 -3.84 19.28 20.84
C ILE A 172 -4.07 17.78 20.75
N ALA A 173 -5.27 17.36 20.35
CA ALA A 173 -5.60 15.96 20.14
C ALA A 173 -5.16 15.45 18.75
N GLY A 174 -5.05 14.14 18.59
CA GLY A 174 -4.75 13.49 17.30
C GLY A 174 -3.50 12.59 17.30
N VAL A 175 -2.77 12.53 18.41
CA VAL A 175 -1.53 11.76 18.54
C VAL A 175 -1.76 10.46 19.34
N GLY A 176 -0.70 9.70 19.60
CA GLY A 176 -0.73 8.59 20.56
C GLY A 176 -1.06 7.22 19.98
N TRP A 177 -0.98 6.22 20.84
CA TRP A 177 -1.24 4.83 20.44
C TRP A 177 -2.67 4.62 19.95
N PRO A 178 -3.74 5.26 20.48
CA PRO A 178 -5.10 5.05 19.96
C PRO A 178 -5.20 5.46 18.48
N ASN A 179 -4.41 6.45 18.07
CA ASN A 179 -4.35 6.91 16.68
C ASN A 179 -3.46 6.04 15.78
N ASN A 180 -2.45 5.36 16.31
CA ASN A 180 -1.41 4.71 15.51
C ASN A 180 -1.35 3.18 15.63
N LEU A 181 -2.04 2.59 16.61
CA LEU A 181 -2.03 1.14 16.85
C LEU A 181 -2.49 0.35 15.63
N ALA A 182 -3.52 0.83 14.95
CA ALA A 182 -4.03 0.19 13.74
C ALA A 182 -3.07 0.25 12.57
N THR A 183 -2.33 1.34 12.45
CA THR A 183 -1.27 1.48 11.47
C THR A 183 -0.19 0.43 11.70
N LEU A 184 0.25 0.28 12.95
CA LEU A 184 1.24 -0.71 13.34
C LEU A 184 0.71 -2.14 13.14
N ALA A 185 -0.56 -2.40 13.50
CA ALA A 185 -1.20 -3.69 13.32
C ALA A 185 -1.36 -4.05 11.83
N ALA A 186 -1.82 -3.12 11.00
CA ALA A 186 -1.93 -3.32 9.55
C ALA A 186 -0.56 -3.54 8.90
N LEU A 187 0.48 -2.84 9.36
CA LEU A 187 1.85 -3.05 8.93
C LEU A 187 2.35 -4.46 9.29
N GLY A 188 2.18 -4.88 10.55
CA GLY A 188 2.54 -6.22 11.01
C GLY A 188 1.80 -7.30 10.23
N PHE A 189 0.50 -7.11 10.00
CA PHE A 189 -0.33 -8.01 9.20
C PHE A 189 0.15 -8.09 7.74
N ALA A 190 0.46 -6.95 7.10
CA ALA A 190 0.96 -6.93 5.74
C ALA A 190 2.31 -7.66 5.60
N VAL A 191 3.23 -7.47 6.55
CA VAL A 191 4.52 -8.18 6.59
C VAL A 191 4.28 -9.68 6.75
N LEU A 192 3.44 -10.08 7.71
CA LEU A 192 3.11 -11.48 7.96
C LEU A 192 2.52 -12.15 6.71
N VAL A 193 1.52 -11.52 6.10
CA VAL A 193 0.87 -12.00 4.88
C VAL A 193 1.89 -12.12 3.75
N LEU A 194 2.67 -11.08 3.48
CA LEU A 194 3.66 -11.13 2.39
C LEU A 194 4.67 -12.26 2.60
N VAL A 195 5.26 -12.38 3.80
CA VAL A 195 6.23 -13.43 4.10
C VAL A 195 5.59 -14.82 4.00
N MET A 196 4.41 -15.04 4.58
CA MET A 196 3.73 -16.34 4.55
C MET A 196 3.30 -16.75 3.15
N THR A 197 2.78 -15.81 2.36
CA THR A 197 2.32 -16.09 0.99
C THR A 197 3.50 -16.41 0.06
N LEU A 198 4.57 -15.62 0.13
CA LEU A 198 5.78 -15.88 -0.65
C LEU A 198 6.48 -17.18 -0.23
N ARG A 199 6.56 -17.46 1.09
CA ARG A 199 7.11 -18.73 1.59
C ARG A 199 6.29 -19.92 1.14
N ALA A 200 4.96 -19.83 1.17
CA ALA A 200 4.09 -20.90 0.73
C ALA A 200 4.22 -21.17 -0.77
N ASP A 201 4.31 -20.13 -1.60
CA ASP A 201 4.50 -20.28 -3.04
C ASP A 201 5.91 -20.81 -3.39
N ALA A 202 6.94 -20.34 -2.67
CA ALA A 202 8.31 -20.79 -2.88
C ALA A 202 8.51 -22.29 -2.61
N ASN A 203 7.76 -22.83 -1.64
CA ASN A 203 7.83 -24.24 -1.20
C ASN A 203 6.70 -25.12 -1.76
N ARG A 204 5.91 -24.63 -2.74
CA ARG A 204 4.87 -25.43 -3.38
C ARG A 204 5.48 -26.61 -4.17
N PRO A 205 4.92 -27.83 -4.11
CA PRO A 205 5.36 -28.95 -4.94
C PRO A 205 5.19 -28.66 -6.44
N LEU A 206 6.08 -29.17 -7.27
CA LEU A 206 5.97 -29.10 -8.74
C LEU A 206 5.51 -30.46 -9.30
N PRO A 207 4.72 -30.47 -10.39
CA PRO A 207 4.26 -31.72 -11.02
C PRO A 207 5.36 -32.58 -11.61
N ASP A 208 6.54 -32.00 -11.90
CA ASP A 208 7.59 -32.69 -12.62
C ASP A 208 8.97 -32.45 -11.99
N ARG A 209 9.86 -33.44 -12.06
CA ARG A 209 11.21 -33.41 -11.46
C ARG A 209 12.13 -32.37 -12.10
N GLY A 210 11.77 -31.89 -13.30
CA GLY A 210 12.43 -30.77 -13.95
C GLY A 210 11.92 -29.44 -13.42
N PHE A 211 12.82 -28.57 -12.97
CA PHE A 211 12.57 -27.14 -12.89
C PHE A 211 12.20 -26.64 -14.30
N SER A 212 10.91 -26.67 -14.65
CA SER A 212 10.50 -25.97 -15.86
C SER A 212 10.74 -24.49 -15.60
N THR A 213 11.47 -23.84 -16.50
CA THR A 213 11.69 -22.38 -16.50
C THR A 213 10.36 -21.63 -16.37
N ALA A 214 9.28 -22.19 -16.92
CA ALA A 214 7.90 -21.73 -16.79
C ALA A 214 7.38 -21.72 -15.34
N ALA A 215 7.67 -22.73 -14.52
CA ALA A 215 7.23 -22.74 -13.12
C ALA A 215 7.98 -21.71 -12.27
N ARG A 216 9.27 -21.50 -12.55
CA ARG A 216 10.06 -20.44 -11.91
C ARG A 216 9.54 -19.05 -12.28
N SER A 217 9.34 -18.79 -13.57
CA SER A 217 8.83 -17.50 -14.04
C SER A 217 7.44 -17.19 -13.45
N ALA A 218 6.55 -18.18 -13.36
CA ALA A 218 5.23 -18.00 -12.73
C ALA A 218 5.29 -17.59 -11.24
N ARG A 219 6.25 -18.15 -10.49
CA ARG A 219 6.49 -17.79 -9.08
C ARG A 219 7.07 -16.39 -8.95
N GLU A 220 8.06 -16.06 -9.77
CA GLU A 220 8.68 -14.72 -9.79
C GLU A 220 7.64 -13.64 -10.11
N MET A 221 6.75 -13.90 -11.06
CA MET A 221 5.69 -12.95 -11.43
C MET A 221 4.60 -12.83 -10.36
N THR A 222 4.22 -13.94 -9.70
CA THR A 222 3.28 -13.85 -8.57
C THR A 222 3.90 -13.08 -7.41
N ALA A 223 5.13 -13.40 -7.05
CA ALA A 223 5.86 -12.73 -5.98
C ALA A 223 5.99 -11.22 -6.26
N ARG A 224 6.34 -10.87 -7.49
CA ARG A 224 6.41 -9.47 -7.95
C ARG A 224 5.05 -8.77 -7.84
N LEU A 225 3.97 -9.39 -8.31
CA LEU A 225 2.63 -8.79 -8.24
C LEU A 225 2.19 -8.55 -6.79
N PHE A 226 2.34 -9.54 -5.91
CA PHE A 226 1.95 -9.43 -4.51
C PHE A 226 2.79 -8.37 -3.78
N ALA A 227 4.11 -8.35 -4.00
CA ALA A 227 4.97 -7.34 -3.41
C ALA A 227 4.66 -5.92 -3.94
N LEU A 228 4.30 -5.77 -5.23
CA LEU A 228 3.86 -4.50 -5.80
C LEU A 228 2.52 -4.00 -5.23
N LEU A 229 1.55 -4.90 -5.00
CA LEU A 229 0.28 -4.57 -4.35
C LEU A 229 0.50 -4.08 -2.91
N ILE A 230 1.31 -4.80 -2.13
CA ILE A 230 1.68 -4.39 -0.77
C ILE A 230 2.44 -3.06 -0.80
N LEU A 231 3.37 -2.87 -1.73
CA LEU A 231 4.09 -1.60 -1.89
C LEU A 231 3.14 -0.44 -2.19
N GLY A 232 2.16 -0.61 -3.08
CA GLY A 232 1.15 0.41 -3.35
C GLY A 232 0.35 0.78 -2.09
N GLY A 233 -0.14 -0.22 -1.35
CA GLY A 233 -0.82 0.00 -0.07
C GLY A 233 0.06 0.67 1.00
N LEU A 234 1.34 0.30 1.08
CA LEU A 234 2.34 0.89 1.98
C LEU A 234 2.56 2.37 1.67
N ILE A 235 2.75 2.72 0.40
CA ILE A 235 2.98 4.11 -0.03
C ILE A 235 1.75 4.97 0.28
N VAL A 236 0.54 4.50 -0.06
CA VAL A 236 -0.70 5.24 0.25
C VAL A 236 -0.84 5.45 1.76
N THR A 237 -0.56 4.43 2.56
CA THR A 237 -0.66 4.51 4.02
C THR A 237 0.41 5.42 4.63
N LEU A 238 1.65 5.37 4.15
CA LEU A 238 2.72 6.29 4.55
C LEU A 238 2.30 7.74 4.31
N GLY A 239 1.80 8.02 3.12
CA GLY A 239 1.34 9.35 2.80
C GLY A 239 0.17 9.80 3.68
N ALA A 240 -0.77 8.91 4.03
CA ALA A 240 -1.86 9.21 4.96
C ALA A 240 -1.37 9.53 6.38
N VAL A 241 -0.39 8.79 6.87
CA VAL A 241 0.20 9.03 8.20
C VAL A 241 1.01 10.33 8.23
N TRP A 242 1.77 10.62 7.18
CA TRP A 242 2.48 11.90 7.04
C TRP A 242 1.54 13.09 6.93
N MET A 243 0.47 12.96 6.15
CA MET A 243 -0.56 13.98 6.03
C MET A 243 -1.17 14.29 7.40
N HIS A 244 -1.61 13.26 8.12
CA HIS A 244 -2.19 13.38 9.47
C HIS A 244 -1.22 14.02 10.47
N ALA A 245 0.02 13.51 10.54
CA ALA A 245 1.05 14.06 11.44
C ALA A 245 1.38 15.52 11.13
N GLY A 246 1.40 15.87 9.84
CA GLY A 246 1.60 17.24 9.37
C GLY A 246 0.42 18.15 9.69
N GLU A 247 -0.82 17.70 9.49
CA GLU A 247 -2.03 18.48 9.82
C GLU A 247 -2.09 18.82 11.31
N ILE A 248 -1.73 17.88 12.18
CA ILE A 248 -1.63 18.13 13.63
C ILE A 248 -0.54 19.15 13.96
N GLY A 249 0.64 19.02 13.36
CA GLY A 249 1.76 19.92 13.65
C GLY A 249 1.57 21.35 13.12
N GLN A 250 0.74 21.49 12.08
CA GLN A 250 0.38 22.78 11.48
C GLN A 250 -0.81 23.46 12.14
N MET A 251 -1.38 22.90 13.22
CA MET A 251 -2.39 23.61 13.98
C MET A 251 -1.80 24.91 14.52
N LYS A 252 -2.47 26.00 14.19
CA LYS A 252 -2.09 27.35 14.62
C LYS A 252 -3.18 27.95 15.47
N ILE A 253 -2.78 28.69 16.49
CA ILE A 253 -3.69 29.41 17.37
C ILE A 253 -3.47 30.89 17.12
N ALA A 254 -4.56 31.59 16.86
CA ALA A 254 -4.57 33.05 16.82
C ALA A 254 -4.99 33.58 18.19
N ILE A 255 -4.24 34.55 18.73
CA ILE A 255 -4.69 35.30 19.90
C ILE A 255 -5.63 36.40 19.40
N ASN A 256 -6.87 36.36 19.85
CA ASN A 256 -7.82 37.45 19.56
C ASN A 256 -7.29 38.72 20.26
N ASP A 257 -7.29 39.85 19.55
CA ASP A 257 -6.86 41.19 20.00
C ASP A 257 -5.37 41.57 19.88
N ASP A 258 -4.46 40.65 19.50
CA ASP A 258 -3.06 40.98 19.19
C ASP A 258 -2.80 40.93 17.67
N TYR A 259 -2.69 42.12 17.08
CA TYR A 259 -2.49 42.33 15.66
C TYR A 259 -1.05 42.80 15.36
N VAL A 260 -0.35 42.09 14.47
CA VAL A 260 0.93 42.56 13.91
C VAL A 260 0.68 43.71 12.92
N SER A 261 -0.48 43.69 12.25
CA SER A 261 -1.05 44.79 11.45
C SER A 261 -2.58 44.62 11.41
N LYS A 262 -3.34 45.63 10.96
CA LYS A 262 -4.83 45.67 11.00
C LYS A 262 -5.55 44.39 10.54
N ASP A 263 -4.90 43.53 9.76
CA ASP A 263 -5.47 42.28 9.22
C ASP A 263 -4.66 41.02 9.54
N HIS A 264 -3.60 41.10 10.37
CA HIS A 264 -2.72 39.97 10.69
C HIS A 264 -2.69 39.68 12.19
N LEU A 265 -3.45 38.67 12.60
CA LEU A 265 -3.40 38.12 13.96
C LEU A 265 -2.03 37.48 14.22
N VAL A 266 -1.50 37.67 15.43
CA VAL A 266 -0.35 36.91 15.90
C VAL A 266 -0.76 35.44 15.99
N THR A 267 -0.07 34.58 15.24
CA THR A 267 -0.29 33.12 15.27
C THR A 267 0.92 32.40 15.81
N PHE A 268 0.67 31.47 16.73
CA PHE A 268 1.68 30.55 17.23
C PHE A 268 1.50 29.19 16.56
N GLY A 269 2.59 28.60 16.08
CA GLY A 269 2.63 27.26 15.52
C GLY A 269 2.92 26.20 16.59
N GLY A 270 2.67 24.93 16.25
CA GLY A 270 2.99 23.80 17.12
C GLY A 270 4.49 23.57 17.31
N SER A 271 4.84 22.70 18.26
CA SER A 271 6.22 22.38 18.65
C SER A 271 7.09 21.79 17.53
N TYR A 272 6.49 21.35 16.42
CA TYR A 272 7.19 20.85 15.25
C TYR A 272 6.68 21.43 13.91
N ASP A 273 6.11 22.65 13.91
CA ASP A 273 5.53 23.29 12.71
C ASP A 273 6.50 23.31 11.51
N MET A 274 7.80 23.51 11.75
CA MET A 274 8.84 23.51 10.70
C MET A 274 8.88 22.23 9.86
N ILE A 275 8.62 21.07 10.48
CA ILE A 275 8.56 19.77 9.77
C ILE A 275 7.12 19.35 9.44
N ALA A 276 6.12 20.02 10.02
CA ALA A 276 4.72 19.69 9.82
C ALA A 276 4.23 20.05 8.41
N PHE A 277 4.63 21.21 7.86
CA PHE A 277 4.33 21.58 6.48
C PHE A 277 4.86 20.57 5.44
N PRO A 278 6.17 20.21 5.44
CA PRO A 278 6.67 19.23 4.49
C PRO A 278 6.06 17.84 4.70
N LEU A 279 5.70 17.45 5.94
CA LEU A 279 4.98 16.21 6.19
C LEU A 279 3.56 16.22 5.61
N ASN A 280 2.81 17.31 5.78
CA ASN A 280 1.45 17.39 5.26
C ASN A 280 1.44 17.33 3.73
N TYR A 281 2.19 18.24 3.10
CA TYR A 281 2.25 18.31 1.64
C TYR A 281 2.93 17.08 1.03
N GLY A 282 4.04 16.64 1.62
CA GLY A 282 4.73 15.42 1.22
C GLY A 282 3.83 14.19 1.35
N GLY A 283 3.03 14.10 2.41
CA GLY A 283 2.06 13.02 2.61
C GLY A 283 1.05 12.92 1.48
N ARG A 284 0.51 14.06 1.02
CA ARG A 284 -0.43 14.13 -0.12
C ARG A 284 0.22 13.67 -1.42
N LEU A 285 1.47 14.09 -1.68
CA LEU A 285 2.23 13.64 -2.86
C LEU A 285 2.50 12.13 -2.81
N VAL A 286 2.94 11.63 -1.65
CA VAL A 286 3.24 10.21 -1.43
C VAL A 286 1.97 9.37 -1.61
N GLN A 287 0.81 9.80 -1.09
CA GLN A 287 -0.47 9.14 -1.36
C GLN A 287 -0.75 9.05 -2.87
N GLY A 288 -0.58 10.16 -3.59
CA GLY A 288 -0.74 10.20 -5.05
C GLY A 288 0.19 9.21 -5.76
N LEU A 289 1.47 9.13 -5.37
CA LEU A 289 2.42 8.15 -5.94
C LEU A 289 1.96 6.70 -5.72
N GLY A 290 1.41 6.39 -4.56
CA GLY A 290 0.86 5.07 -4.26
C GLY A 290 -0.35 4.71 -5.12
N VAL A 291 -1.29 5.66 -5.28
CA VAL A 291 -2.44 5.52 -6.18
C VAL A 291 -1.98 5.35 -7.63
N ALA A 292 -1.03 6.17 -8.09
CA ALA A 292 -0.47 6.07 -9.45
C ALA A 292 0.17 4.72 -9.72
N LEU A 293 0.93 4.18 -8.75
CA LEU A 293 1.52 2.84 -8.83
C LEU A 293 0.43 1.76 -8.99
N LEU A 294 -0.63 1.82 -8.19
CA LEU A 294 -1.75 0.86 -8.25
C LEU A 294 -2.49 0.92 -9.60
N LEU A 295 -2.78 2.13 -10.09
CA LEU A 295 -3.36 2.33 -11.43
C LEU A 295 -2.42 1.77 -12.51
N ARG A 296 -1.10 1.96 -12.36
CA ARG A 296 -0.12 1.43 -13.31
C ARG A 296 -0.06 -0.09 -13.30
N ILE A 297 -0.14 -0.73 -12.13
CA ILE A 297 -0.24 -2.19 -12.01
C ILE A 297 -1.49 -2.69 -12.74
N ALA A 298 -2.66 -2.06 -12.52
CA ALA A 298 -3.90 -2.45 -13.19
C ALA A 298 -3.79 -2.35 -14.72
N VAL A 299 -3.31 -1.21 -15.23
CA VAL A 299 -3.22 -0.98 -16.68
C VAL A 299 -2.15 -1.85 -17.34
N ASP A 300 -0.96 -1.99 -16.74
CA ASP A 300 0.09 -2.86 -17.29
C ASP A 300 -0.37 -4.32 -17.31
N THR A 301 -1.11 -4.77 -16.28
CA THR A 301 -1.72 -6.11 -16.24
C THR A 301 -2.76 -6.28 -17.34
N GLY A 302 -3.66 -5.30 -17.53
CA GLY A 302 -4.66 -5.32 -18.59
C GLY A 302 -4.05 -5.34 -19.99
N ARG A 303 -3.01 -4.53 -20.22
CA ARG A 303 -2.28 -4.50 -21.50
C ARG A 303 -1.55 -5.81 -21.77
N ALA A 304 -0.95 -6.42 -20.74
CA ALA A 304 -0.32 -7.72 -20.88
C ALA A 304 -1.35 -8.81 -21.24
N ALA A 305 -2.53 -8.79 -20.61
CA ALA A 305 -3.62 -9.71 -20.94
C ALA A 305 -4.18 -9.51 -22.37
N ALA A 306 -4.34 -8.26 -22.81
CA ALA A 306 -4.85 -7.93 -24.14
C ALA A 306 -3.90 -8.40 -25.26
N ARG A 307 -2.58 -8.17 -25.10
CA ARG A 307 -1.57 -8.65 -26.05
C ARG A 307 -1.58 -10.17 -26.21
N ARG A 308 -1.84 -10.89 -25.13
CA ARG A 308 -1.93 -12.36 -25.16
C ARG A 308 -3.13 -12.84 -25.96
N ARG A 309 -4.27 -12.15 -25.90
CA ARG A 309 -5.46 -12.46 -26.72
C ARG A 309 -5.20 -12.24 -28.23
N GLN A 310 -4.26 -11.36 -28.56
CA GLN A 310 -3.93 -11.01 -29.94
C GLN A 310 -2.84 -11.88 -30.56
N GLN A 311 -2.14 -12.71 -29.78
CA GLN A 311 -1.18 -13.67 -30.35
C GLN A 311 -1.95 -14.80 -31.04
N PRO A 312 -1.81 -14.98 -32.37
CA PRO A 312 -2.41 -16.11 -33.06
C PRO A 312 -1.84 -17.40 -32.47
N THR A 313 -2.70 -18.35 -32.13
CA THR A 313 -2.29 -19.75 -32.04
C THR A 313 -1.81 -20.13 -33.42
N THR A 314 -0.50 -20.14 -33.65
CA THR A 314 0.08 -20.75 -34.84
C THR A 314 -0.42 -22.19 -34.86
N PRO A 315 -1.26 -22.60 -35.84
CA PRO A 315 -1.62 -24.00 -35.96
C PRO A 315 -0.32 -24.80 -36.13
N PRO A 316 -0.26 -26.04 -35.61
CA PRO A 316 0.88 -26.91 -35.91
C PRO A 316 1.05 -26.92 -37.42
N THR A 317 2.21 -26.45 -37.88
CA THR A 317 2.56 -26.40 -39.29
C THR A 317 2.41 -27.83 -39.81
N ALA A 318 1.44 -28.04 -40.71
CA ALA A 318 1.16 -29.30 -41.40
C ALA A 318 2.27 -29.63 -42.40
N THR A 319 3.51 -29.59 -41.95
CA THR A 319 4.71 -29.97 -42.72
C THR A 319 5.24 -31.34 -42.31
N ASP A 320 4.75 -31.93 -41.20
CA ASP A 320 5.10 -33.31 -40.83
C ASP A 320 4.23 -34.36 -41.56
N ASP A 321 3.04 -33.98 -42.06
CA ASP A 321 2.20 -34.90 -42.84
C ASP A 321 2.58 -34.97 -44.33
N LEU A 322 3.41 -34.05 -44.83
CA LEU A 322 3.77 -34.03 -46.26
C LEU A 322 4.91 -35.00 -46.61
N PHE A 323 5.66 -35.49 -45.61
CA PHE A 323 6.71 -36.50 -45.80
C PHE A 323 6.26 -37.93 -45.45
N ALA A 324 5.15 -38.10 -44.72
CA ALA A 324 4.60 -39.43 -44.41
C ALA A 324 3.88 -40.10 -45.60
N GLY A 325 3.59 -39.35 -46.67
CA GLY A 325 2.91 -39.85 -47.88
C GLY A 325 3.83 -40.27 -49.03
N LEU A 326 5.15 -40.11 -48.91
CA LEU A 326 6.12 -40.43 -49.98
C LEU A 326 6.87 -41.75 -49.78
N GLU A 327 6.53 -42.53 -48.74
CA GLU A 327 7.11 -43.86 -48.48
C GLU A 327 6.08 -45.01 -48.60
N ARG A 328 5.06 -44.88 -49.46
CA ARG A 328 4.18 -46.00 -49.82
C ARG A 328 4.02 -46.19 -51.31
#